data_AF-A0A0R3M338-F1
#
_entry.id   AF-A0A0R3M338-F1
#
_cell.length_a   1.000
_cell.length_b   1.000
_cell.length_c   1.000
_cell.angle_alpha   90.00
_cell.angle_beta   90.00
_cell.angle_gamma   90.00
#
_symmetry.space_group_name_H-M   'P 1'
#
loop_
_entity.id
_entity.type
_entity.pdbx_description
1 polymer ?
#
loop_
_entity_poly.entity_id
_entity_poly.type
_entity_poly.pdbx_seq_one_letter_code
_entity_poly.pdbx_strand_id
1 'polypeptide(L)'
;MRYFEEARTIWKTKVPSNGQADTVEGELLRAVEKLRWEAQGNGNINWDDGFEILVSFLQAHLLDATVYPDDVLTSTRAILSKMSATDWPVVEDGPYDELGDRVVEWYLHYGTRLHAGNPKLLR
;
A
#
# COMPACT_ATOMS: atom_id res chain seq x y z
N MET A 1 11.60 8.17 -1.34
CA MET A 1 10.20 8.66 -1.37
C MET A 1 10.16 10.15 -1.71
N ARG A 2 9.30 10.57 -2.63
CA ARG A 2 9.12 11.98 -3.04
C ARG A 2 8.23 12.77 -2.06
N TYR A 3 7.14 12.17 -1.59
CA TYR A 3 6.11 12.80 -0.76
C TYR A 3 6.22 12.39 0.72
N PHE A 4 7.44 12.45 1.26
CA PHE A 4 7.73 11.91 2.58
C PHE A 4 6.91 12.60 3.70
N GLU A 5 6.80 13.94 3.68
CA GLU A 5 6.10 14.66 4.76
C GLU A 5 4.57 14.49 4.69
N GLU A 6 4.02 14.36 3.49
CA GLU A 6 2.59 14.07 3.28
C GLU A 6 2.26 12.64 3.73
N ALA A 7 3.08 11.66 3.34
CA ALA A 7 2.91 10.28 3.79
C ALA A 7 3.07 10.16 5.31
N ARG A 8 4.05 10.86 5.89
CA ARG A 8 4.22 10.95 7.34
C ARG A 8 2.99 11.56 8.03
N THR A 9 2.34 12.53 7.39
CA THR A 9 1.12 13.14 7.90
C THR A 9 -0.04 12.14 7.87
N ILE A 10 -0.24 11.42 6.75
CA ILE A 10 -1.21 10.32 6.65
C ILE A 10 -0.93 9.28 7.73
N TRP A 11 0.31 8.82 7.87
CA TRP A 11 0.71 7.85 8.88
C TRP A 11 0.29 8.28 10.29
N LYS A 12 0.66 9.50 10.69
CA LYS A 12 0.41 9.99 12.05
C LYS A 12 -1.07 10.25 12.36
N THR A 13 -1.88 10.52 11.35
CA THR A 13 -3.27 11.01 11.55
C THR A 13 -4.34 10.03 11.13
N LYS A 14 -4.00 9.05 10.27
CA LYS A 14 -4.99 8.18 9.61
C LYS A 14 -4.65 6.69 9.69
N VAL A 15 -3.41 6.34 10.02
CA VAL A 15 -3.04 4.93 10.25
C VAL A 15 -3.18 4.63 11.74
N PRO A 16 -4.04 3.68 12.14
CA PRO A 16 -4.20 3.33 13.54
C PRO A 16 -2.99 2.52 14.03
N SER A 17 -2.76 2.51 15.34
CA SER A 17 -1.73 1.69 15.96
C SER A 17 -2.03 0.18 15.88
N ASN A 18 -3.30 -0.20 15.64
CA ASN A 18 -3.72 -1.58 15.45
C ASN A 18 -5.00 -1.65 14.60
N GLY A 19 -5.13 -2.74 13.84
CA GLY A 19 -6.27 -2.98 12.96
C GLY A 19 -6.21 -2.20 11.65
N GLN A 20 -7.35 -2.19 10.95
CA GLN A 20 -7.52 -1.50 9.68
C GLN A 20 -7.82 -0.01 9.91
N ALA A 21 -7.36 0.84 9.00
CA ALA A 21 -7.64 2.28 9.07
C ALA A 21 -9.10 2.60 8.71
N ASP A 22 -9.65 3.65 9.32
CA ASP A 22 -11.01 4.14 9.00
C ASP A 22 -11.08 4.87 7.65
N THR A 23 -9.93 5.20 7.06
CA THR A 23 -9.82 5.93 5.80
C THR A 23 -9.05 5.14 4.76
N VAL A 24 -9.40 5.32 3.48
CA VAL A 24 -8.79 4.59 2.36
C VAL A 24 -7.30 4.90 2.26
N GLU A 25 -6.91 6.17 2.29
CA GLU A 25 -5.52 6.58 2.24
C GLU A 25 -4.70 6.10 3.44
N GLY A 26 -5.32 6.00 4.62
CA GLY A 26 -4.71 5.39 5.79
C GLY A 26 -4.49 3.90 5.57
N GLU A 27 -5.49 3.19 5.05
CA GLU A 27 -5.39 1.74 4.82
C GLU A 27 -4.39 1.43 3.69
N LEU A 28 -4.34 2.25 2.65
CA LEU A 28 -3.36 2.12 1.57
C LEU A 28 -1.93 2.26 2.13
N LEU A 29 -1.67 3.30 2.94
CA LEU A 29 -0.33 3.48 3.52
C LEU A 29 0.01 2.35 4.51
N ARG A 30 -0.96 1.92 5.33
CA ARG A 30 -0.82 0.77 6.23
C ARG A 30 -0.47 -0.51 5.47
N ALA A 31 -1.14 -0.76 4.34
CA ALA A 31 -0.89 -1.91 3.48
C ALA A 31 0.54 -1.90 2.93
N VAL A 32 1.02 -0.76 2.41
CA VAL A 32 2.40 -0.60 1.93
C VAL A 32 3.41 -0.92 3.02
N GLU A 33 3.27 -0.34 4.22
CA GLU A 33 4.22 -0.56 5.31
C GLU A 33 4.14 -1.98 5.89
N LYS A 34 2.95 -2.59 5.93
CA LYS A 34 2.81 -3.97 6.39
C LYS A 34 3.47 -4.96 5.42
N LEU A 35 3.34 -4.75 4.11
CA LEU A 35 4.05 -5.53 3.09
C LEU A 35 5.56 -5.30 3.14
N ARG A 36 6.01 -4.06 3.38
CA ARG A 36 7.43 -3.73 3.56
C ARG A 36 8.01 -4.49 4.74
N TRP A 37 7.35 -4.41 5.90
CA TRP A 37 7.78 -5.09 7.11
C TRP A 37 7.86 -6.60 6.93
N GLU A 38 6.88 -7.21 6.27
CA GLU A 38 6.88 -8.65 6.03
C GLU A 38 8.02 -9.09 5.12
N ALA A 39 8.24 -8.41 4.00
CA ALA A 39 9.30 -8.78 3.08
C ALA A 39 10.70 -8.53 3.68
N GLN A 40 10.92 -7.35 4.26
CA GLN A 40 12.24 -6.94 4.77
C GLN A 40 12.57 -7.56 6.14
N GLY A 41 11.58 -7.65 7.02
CA GLY A 41 11.77 -8.14 8.39
C GLY A 41 11.65 -9.65 8.52
N ASN A 42 10.72 -10.25 7.77
CA ASN A 42 10.38 -11.67 7.91
C ASN A 42 10.71 -12.51 6.66
N GLY A 43 11.12 -11.89 5.55
CA GLY A 43 11.41 -12.60 4.31
C GLY A 43 10.18 -13.33 3.75
N ASN A 44 8.98 -12.78 3.94
CA ASN A 44 7.68 -13.38 3.58
C ASN A 44 7.35 -14.72 4.27
N ILE A 45 8.04 -15.11 5.36
CA ILE A 45 7.74 -16.38 6.04
C ILE A 45 6.35 -16.43 6.68
N ASN A 46 5.76 -15.27 7.02
CA ASN A 46 4.42 -15.17 7.59
C ASN A 46 3.37 -14.80 6.54
N TRP A 47 3.69 -14.90 5.25
CA TRP A 47 2.75 -14.57 4.19
C TRP A 47 1.52 -15.48 4.24
N ASP A 48 0.34 -14.87 4.17
CA ASP A 48 -0.97 -15.51 4.25
C ASP A 48 -2.01 -14.78 3.39
N ASP A 49 -3.26 -15.25 3.42
CA ASP A 49 -4.38 -14.64 2.70
C ASP A 49 -4.60 -13.14 3.05
N GLY A 50 -4.16 -12.71 4.24
CA GLY A 50 -4.21 -11.31 4.64
C GLY A 50 -3.33 -10.42 3.79
N PHE A 51 -2.12 -10.88 3.44
CA PHE A 51 -1.23 -10.13 2.55
C PHE A 51 -1.75 -10.09 1.11
N GLU A 52 -2.38 -11.16 0.63
CA GLU A 52 -3.06 -11.16 -0.67
C GLU A 52 -4.21 -10.15 -0.73
N ILE A 53 -4.96 -10.02 0.37
CA ILE A 53 -6.00 -8.98 0.51
C ILE A 53 -5.39 -7.58 0.42
N LEU A 54 -4.25 -7.34 1.08
CA LEU A 54 -3.57 -6.04 1.04
C LEU A 54 -3.07 -5.71 -0.37
N VAL A 55 -2.43 -6.66 -1.06
CA VAL A 55 -1.98 -6.44 -2.45
C VAL A 55 -3.17 -6.17 -3.37
N SER A 56 -4.25 -6.92 -3.22
CA SER A 56 -5.50 -6.69 -3.99
C SER A 56 -6.09 -5.30 -3.71
N PHE A 57 -6.06 -4.85 -2.45
CA PHE A 57 -6.53 -3.52 -2.07
C PHE A 57 -5.68 -2.41 -2.72
N LEU A 58 -4.36 -2.58 -2.74
CA LEU A 58 -3.44 -1.67 -3.44
C LEU A 58 -3.71 -1.66 -4.95
N GLN A 59 -3.89 -2.82 -5.58
CA GLN A 59 -4.21 -2.91 -7.01
C GLN A 59 -5.52 -2.18 -7.35
N ALA A 60 -6.54 -2.29 -6.51
CA ALA A 60 -7.84 -1.68 -6.74
C ALA A 60 -7.81 -0.13 -6.71
N HIS A 61 -6.83 0.48 -6.04
CA HIS A 61 -6.77 1.93 -5.84
C HIS A 61 -5.57 2.59 -6.55
N LEU A 62 -4.42 1.92 -6.58
CA LEU A 62 -3.18 2.47 -7.15
C LEU A 62 -3.03 2.19 -8.64
N LEU A 63 -3.96 1.44 -9.25
CA LEU A 63 -4.06 1.26 -10.71
C LEU A 63 -5.22 2.05 -11.32
N ASP A 64 -5.45 3.26 -10.82
CA ASP A 64 -6.52 4.15 -11.26
C ASP A 64 -6.06 5.11 -12.35
N ALA A 65 -6.56 4.91 -13.58
CA ALA A 65 -6.24 5.75 -14.74
C ALA A 65 -6.81 7.17 -14.67
N THR A 66 -7.67 7.47 -13.69
CA THR A 66 -8.11 8.85 -13.42
C THR A 66 -7.07 9.65 -12.62
N VAL A 67 -6.19 8.95 -11.88
CA VAL A 67 -5.16 9.56 -11.03
C VAL A 67 -3.80 9.52 -11.72
N TYR A 68 -3.45 8.41 -12.34
CA TYR A 68 -2.10 8.15 -12.84
C TYR A 68 -2.04 8.02 -14.36
N PRO A 69 -0.97 8.54 -15.01
CA PRO A 69 -0.70 8.29 -16.41
C PRO A 69 -0.24 6.84 -16.67
N ASP A 70 -0.31 6.40 -17.93
CA ASP A 70 -0.08 5.00 -18.33
C ASP A 70 1.30 4.45 -17.96
N ASP A 71 2.35 5.27 -18.01
CA ASP A 71 3.70 4.88 -17.63
C ASP A 71 3.80 4.58 -16.13
N VAL A 72 3.16 5.41 -15.30
CA VAL A 72 3.06 5.20 -13.84
C VAL A 72 2.20 3.99 -13.50
N LEU A 73 1.08 3.77 -14.21
CA LEU A 73 0.28 2.56 -14.04
C LEU A 73 1.08 1.31 -14.39
N THR A 74 1.94 1.40 -15.40
CA THR A 74 2.80 0.28 -15.83
C THR A 74 3.86 -0.05 -14.77
N SER A 75 4.56 0.95 -14.24
CA SER A 75 5.54 0.73 -13.16
C SER A 75 4.87 0.20 -11.89
N THR A 76 3.74 0.79 -11.49
CA THR A 76 2.99 0.40 -10.29
C THR A 76 2.49 -1.04 -10.41
N ARG A 77 1.98 -1.45 -11.58
CA ARG A 77 1.55 -2.84 -11.83
C ARG A 77 2.73 -3.80 -11.75
N ALA A 78 3.89 -3.43 -12.28
CA ALA A 78 5.09 -4.25 -12.20
C ALA A 78 5.56 -4.43 -10.75
N ILE A 79 5.49 -3.38 -9.92
CA ILE A 79 5.82 -3.45 -8.48
C ILE A 79 4.84 -4.40 -7.77
N LEU A 80 3.54 -4.18 -7.93
CA LEU A 80 2.52 -5.00 -7.27
C LEU A 80 2.57 -6.47 -7.72
N SER A 81 2.87 -6.73 -9.00
CA SER A 81 3.07 -8.09 -9.51
C SER A 81 4.27 -8.79 -8.88
N LYS A 82 5.35 -8.06 -8.55
CA LYS A 82 6.50 -8.63 -7.84
C LYS A 82 6.15 -8.92 -6.38
N MET A 83 5.40 -8.03 -5.73
CA MET A 83 4.98 -8.24 -4.34
C MET A 83 4.09 -9.46 -4.15
N SER A 84 3.30 -9.85 -5.16
CA SER A 84 2.55 -11.12 -5.16
C SER A 84 3.41 -12.38 -5.34
N ALA A 85 4.70 -12.26 -5.66
CA ALA A 85 5.60 -13.40 -5.81
C ALA A 85 6.24 -13.75 -4.46
N THR A 86 5.55 -14.57 -3.66
CA THR A 86 5.91 -14.87 -2.27
C THR A 86 7.33 -15.41 -2.09
N ASP A 87 7.79 -16.24 -3.02
CA ASP A 87 9.13 -16.86 -3.00
C ASP A 87 10.27 -15.86 -3.19
N TRP A 88 9.96 -14.63 -3.63
CA TRP A 88 10.94 -13.59 -3.94
C TRP A 88 10.60 -12.30 -3.19
N PRO A 89 10.91 -12.22 -1.88
CA PRO A 89 10.65 -11.03 -1.08
C PRO A 89 11.28 -9.79 -1.71
N VAL A 90 10.48 -8.74 -1.88
CA VAL A 90 10.96 -7.44 -2.33
C VAL A 90 11.60 -6.76 -1.12
N VAL A 91 12.92 -6.75 -1.05
CA VAL A 91 13.64 -6.22 0.12
C VAL A 91 14.10 -4.78 -0.07
N GLU A 92 14.13 -4.29 -1.32
CA GLU A 92 14.54 -2.92 -1.60
C GLU A 92 13.50 -1.89 -1.14
N ASP A 93 13.95 -0.74 -0.63
CA ASP A 93 13.03 0.33 -0.19
C ASP A 93 12.31 1.02 -1.36
N GLY A 94 12.96 1.08 -2.53
CA GLY A 94 12.50 1.83 -3.70
C GLY A 94 11.08 1.49 -4.14
N PRO A 95 10.71 0.21 -4.34
CA PRO A 95 9.34 -0.18 -4.66
C PRO A 95 8.30 0.30 -3.65
N TYR A 96 8.59 0.22 -2.35
CA TYR A 96 7.66 0.67 -1.31
C TYR A 96 7.59 2.20 -1.21
N ASP A 97 8.71 2.89 -1.44
CA ASP A 97 8.74 4.35 -1.53
C ASP A 97 7.89 4.85 -2.70
N GLU A 98 7.97 4.17 -3.85
CA GLU A 98 7.14 4.49 -5.01
C GLU A 98 5.65 4.24 -4.72
N LEU A 99 5.30 3.12 -4.07
CA LEU A 99 3.90 2.90 -3.65
C LEU A 99 3.43 3.94 -2.65
N GLY A 100 4.27 4.34 -1.68
CA GLY A 100 3.93 5.42 -0.76
C GLY A 100 3.67 6.75 -1.49
N ASP A 101 4.45 7.06 -2.52
CA ASP A 101 4.23 8.22 -3.37
C ASP A 101 2.87 8.11 -4.11
N ARG A 102 2.53 6.93 -4.63
CA ARG A 102 1.21 6.66 -5.23
C ARG A 102 0.08 6.89 -4.22
N VAL A 103 0.23 6.46 -2.95
CA VAL A 103 -0.79 6.69 -1.91
C VAL A 103 -1.03 8.18 -1.69
N VAL A 104 0.03 8.99 -1.63
CA VAL A 104 -0.12 10.44 -1.48
C VAL A 104 -0.81 11.05 -2.70
N GLU A 105 -0.40 10.69 -3.90
CA GLU A 105 -1.02 11.17 -5.14
C GLU A 105 -2.52 10.81 -5.20
N TRP A 106 -2.88 9.59 -4.79
CA TRP A 106 -4.28 9.16 -4.65
C TRP A 106 -5.06 10.06 -3.69
N TYR A 107 -4.48 10.33 -2.52
CA TYR A 107 -5.09 11.18 -1.50
C TYR A 107 -5.22 12.63 -1.97
N LEU A 108 -4.24 13.17 -2.68
CA LEU A 108 -4.31 14.52 -3.24
C LEU A 108 -5.41 14.65 -4.30
N HIS A 109 -5.70 13.59 -5.06
CA HIS A 109 -6.78 13.57 -6.05
C HIS A 109 -8.16 13.43 -5.39
N TYR A 110 -8.34 12.43 -4.53
CA TYR A 110 -9.65 12.05 -4.01
C TYR A 110 -10.04 12.70 -2.68
N GLY A 111 -9.07 13.22 -1.95
CA GLY A 111 -9.23 13.63 -0.55
C GLY A 111 -9.48 12.44 0.37
N THR A 112 -9.92 12.72 1.59
CA THR A 112 -10.23 11.68 2.59
C THR A 112 -11.45 10.88 2.15
N ARG A 113 -11.33 9.54 2.14
CA ARG A 113 -12.46 8.63 1.86
C ARG A 113 -12.62 7.62 2.97
N LEU A 114 -13.86 7.30 3.32
CA LEU A 114 -14.16 6.26 4.32
C LEU A 114 -13.79 4.88 3.76
N HIS A 115 -13.10 4.09 4.58
CA HIS A 115 -12.75 2.71 4.26
C HIS A 115 -13.74 1.75 4.94
N ALA A 116 -14.40 0.92 4.14
CA ALA A 116 -15.17 -0.20 4.66
C ALA A 116 -14.21 -1.38 4.88
N GLY A 117 -13.80 -1.60 6.12
CA GLY A 117 -12.85 -2.65 6.49
C GLY A 117 -13.24 -4.03 5.97
N ASN A 118 -12.25 -4.83 5.61
CA ASN A 118 -12.44 -6.20 5.15
C ASN A 118 -12.52 -7.16 6.34
N PRO A 119 -13.65 -7.86 6.58
CA PRO A 119 -13.80 -8.75 7.73
C PRO A 119 -12.88 -9.99 7.69
N LYS A 120 -12.31 -10.31 6.52
CA LYS A 120 -11.33 -11.40 6.35
C LYS A 120 -9.90 -10.98 6.66
N LEU A 121 -9.63 -9.68 6.74
CA LEU A 121 -8.33 -9.16 7.11
C LEU A 121 -8.23 -9.06 8.63
N LEU A 122 -7.84 -10.17 9.23
CA LEU A 122 -7.72 -10.32 10.68
C LEU A 122 -6.40 -9.70 11.15
N ARG A 123 -6.49 -8.47 11.68
CA ARG A 123 -5.40 -7.64 12.25
C ARG A 123 -4.47 -7.00 11.21
#